data_AF-A0AAU2LDV2-F1
#
_entry.id   AF-A0AAU2LDV2-F1
#
_cell.length_a   1.000
_cell.length_b   1.000
_cell.length_c   1.000
_cell.angle_alpha   90.00
_cell.angle_beta   90.00
_cell.angle_gamma   90.00
#
_symmetry.space_group_name_H-M   'P 1'
#
loop_
_entity.id
_entity.type
_entity.pdbx_description
1 polymer ?
#
loop_
_entity_poly.entity_id
_entity_poly.type
_entity_poly.pdbx_seq_one_letter_code
_entity_poly.pdbx_strand_id
1 'polypeptide(L)' 'MTIHPAGPVLFFSSSARGHLNPLLTTAGELAARGGLDVCFAADDDIRGEVEALGSGSVTCVPLGPRARG' A
#
# COMPACT_ATOMS: atom_id res chain seq x y z
N MET A 1 -10.45 -12.11 19.66
CA MET A 1 -10.52 -10.63 19.72
C MET A 1 -10.26 -10.13 18.30
N THR A 2 -11.28 -9.62 17.63
CA THR A 2 -11.14 -9.06 16.28
C THR A 2 -10.75 -7.60 16.42
N ILE A 3 -9.58 -7.23 15.90
CA ILE A 3 -9.18 -5.83 15.85
C ILE A 3 -9.94 -5.19 14.68
N HIS A 4 -10.77 -4.21 14.97
CA HIS A 4 -11.34 -3.31 13.97
C HIS A 4 -10.54 -2.01 14.05
N PRO A 5 -9.47 -1.85 13.25
CA PRO A 5 -8.73 -0.60 13.24
C PRO A 5 -9.69 0.54 12.86
N ALA A 6 -9.73 1.60 13.67
CA ALA A 6 -10.44 2.81 13.33
C ALA A 6 -9.54 3.64 12.40
N GLY A 7 -9.80 3.60 11.09
CA GLY A 7 -9.12 4.40 10.08
C GLY A 7 -8.32 3.61 9.05
N PRO A 8 -7.59 4.32 8.16
CA PRO A 8 -6.90 3.71 7.03
C PRO A 8 -5.75 2.79 7.44
N VAL A 9 -5.52 1.74 6.65
CA VAL A 9 -4.36 0.84 6.78
C VAL A 9 -3.29 1.25 5.78
N LEU A 10 -2.10 1.63 6.27
CA LEU A 10 -0.94 1.95 5.44
C LEU A 10 0.00 0.75 5.34
N PHE A 11 0.21 0.27 4.13
CA PHE A 11 1.33 -0.60 3.78
C PHE A 11 2.53 0.25 3.37
N PHE A 12 3.71 -0.07 3.89
CA PHE A 12 4.95 0.59 3.54
C PHE A 12 6.04 -0.43 3.19
N SER A 13 6.78 -0.16 2.12
CA SER A 13 7.96 -0.92 1.73
C SER A 13 9.13 0.02 1.42
N SER A 14 10.22 -0.10 2.18
CA SER A 14 11.50 0.45 1.73
C SER A 14 12.07 -0.47 0.65
N SER A 15 12.78 0.13 -0.31
CA SER A 15 13.28 -0.43 -1.60
C SER A 15 14.17 -1.69 -1.54
N ALA A 16 14.18 -2.44 -0.44
CA ALA A 16 14.83 -3.74 -0.29
C ALA A 16 14.02 -4.84 -1.03
N ARG A 17 14.15 -4.83 -2.36
CA ARG A 17 13.95 -5.90 -3.37
C ARG A 17 13.58 -7.30 -2.86
N GLY A 18 12.34 -7.46 -2.42
CA GLY A 18 11.76 -8.79 -2.14
C GLY A 18 10.38 -8.76 -1.48
N HIS A 19 10.08 -7.70 -0.72
CA HIS A 19 8.83 -7.60 0.03
C HIS A 19 7.71 -6.85 -0.68
N LEU A 20 8.01 -6.14 -1.77
CA LEU A 20 7.03 -5.33 -2.48
C LEU A 20 5.85 -6.16 -2.99
N ASN A 21 6.13 -7.27 -3.70
CA ASN A 21 5.08 -8.11 -4.29
C ASN A 21 4.16 -8.73 -3.22
N PRO A 22 4.67 -9.37 -2.14
CA PRO A 22 3.80 -9.83 -1.07
C PRO A 22 2.94 -8.74 -0.42
N LEU A 23 3.48 -7.53 -0.25
CA LEU A 23 2.74 -6.42 0.34
C LEU A 23 1.65 -5.92 -0.62
N LEU A 24 1.94 -5.78 -1.91
CA LEU A 24 0.95 -5.39 -2.93
C LEU A 24 -0.19 -6.41 -3.01
N THR A 25 0.13 -7.71 -3.04
CA THR A 25 -0.87 -8.78 -3.01
C THR A 25 -1.75 -8.67 -1.76
N THR A 26 -1.13 -8.49 -0.58
CA THR A 26 -1.89 -8.38 0.68
C THR A 26 -2.79 -7.15 0.71
N ALA A 27 -2.28 -6.01 0.23
CA ALA A 27 -3.04 -4.78 0.13
C ALA A 27 -4.25 -4.96 -0.80
N GLY A 28 -4.06 -5.55 -1.99
CA GLY A 28 -5.14 -5.85 -2.94
C GLY A 28 -6.22 -6.78 -2.35
N GLU A 29 -5.82 -7.83 -1.64
CA GLU A 29 -6.76 -8.75 -0.98
C GLU A 29 -7.57 -8.07 0.14
N LEU A 30 -6.94 -7.20 0.93
CA LEU A 30 -7.64 -6.46 1.99
C LEU A 30 -8.62 -5.45 1.39
N ALA A 31 -8.16 -4.76 0.36
CA ALA A 31 -8.90 -3.79 -0.43
C ALA A 31 -10.14 -4.43 -1.11
N ALA A 32 -10.03 -5.67 -1.60
CA ALA A 32 -11.13 -6.43 -2.20
C ALA A 32 -12.20 -6.89 -1.19
N ARG A 33 -11.84 -7.05 0.09
CA ARG A 33 -12.78 -7.44 1.16
C ARG A 33 -13.69 -6.28 1.60
N GLY A 34 -13.30 -5.04 1.28
CA GLY A 34 -14.05 -3.83 1.61
C GLY A 34 -14.03 -3.49 3.11
N GLY A 35 -14.59 -2.33 3.45
CA GLY A 35 -14.74 -1.88 4.85
C GLY A 35 -13.50 -1.24 5.48
N LEU A 36 -12.41 -1.10 4.72
CA LEU A 36 -11.18 -0.42 5.14
C LEU A 36 -10.65 0.45 4.00
N ASP A 37 -10.18 1.64 4.33
CA ASP A 37 -9.38 2.46 3.43
C ASP A 37 -7.96 1.88 3.41
N VAL A 38 -7.46 1.43 2.26
CA VAL A 38 -6.10 0.90 2.15
C VAL A 38 -5.22 1.89 1.41
N CYS A 39 -4.03 2.14 1.96
CA CYS A 39 -3.01 3.00 1.41
C CYS A 39 -1.70 2.22 1.21
N PHE A 40 -0.90 2.60 0.21
CA PHE A 40 0.39 2.00 -0.06
C PHE A 40 1.45 3.07 -0.34
N ALA A 41 2.58 2.99 0.35
CA ALA A 41 3.72 3.87 0.12
C ALA A 41 5.01 3.06 -0.08
N ALA A 42 5.89 3.52 -0.97
CA ALA A 42 7.22 2.96 -1.13
C ALA A 42 8.23 4.02 -1.57
N ASP A 43 9.52 3.73 -1.34
CA ASP A 43 10.64 4.57 -1.80
C ASP A 43 10.83 4.54 -3.32
N ASP A 44 10.41 3.45 -3.96
CA ASP A 44 10.46 3.26 -5.41
C ASP A 44 9.17 3.79 -6.08
N ASP A 45 9.23 4.07 -7.40
CA ASP A 45 8.01 4.40 -8.16
C ASP A 45 7.16 3.14 -8.35
N ILE A 46 6.13 3.02 -7.53
CA ILE A 46 5.22 1.86 -7.44
C ILE A 46 3.80 2.17 -7.95
N ARG A 47 3.61 3.37 -8.51
CA ARG A 47 2.28 3.87 -8.80
C ARG A 47 1.58 3.03 -9.85
N GLY A 48 2.30 2.59 -10.88
CA GLY A 48 1.75 1.71 -11.91
C GLY A 48 1.29 0.36 -11.36
N GLU A 49 2.04 -0.21 -10.41
CA GLU A 49 1.73 -1.47 -9.74
C GLU A 49 0.50 -1.33 -8.84
N VAL A 50 0.40 -0.23 -8.09
CA VAL A 50 -0.78 0.05 -7.25
C VAL A 50 -2.03 0.29 -8.10
N GLU A 51 -1.91 1.06 -9.19
CA GLU A 51 -3.01 1.31 -10.13
C GLU A 51 -3.45 0.02 -10.85
N ALA A 52 -2.52 -0.91 -11.10
CA ALA A 52 -2.82 -2.21 -11.71
C ALA A 52 -3.61 -3.16 -10.79
N LEU A 53 -3.74 -2.88 -9.49
CA LEU A 53 -4.57 -3.66 -8.57
C LEU A 53 -6.09 -3.50 -8.85
N GLY A 54 -6.47 -2.60 -9.76
CA GLY A 54 -7.84 -2.44 -10.26
C GLY A 54 -8.68 -1.44 -9.47
N SER A 55 -9.95 -1.31 -9.88
CA SER A 55 -10.83 -0.24 -9.41
C SER A 55 -11.22 -0.40 -7.94
N GLY A 56 -10.53 0.32 -7.07
CA GLY A 56 -11.22 1.07 -6.02
C GLY A 56 -10.73 0.99 -4.59
N SER A 57 -9.56 0.42 -4.27
CA SER A 57 -9.32 0.22 -2.84
C SER A 57 -7.91 0.34 -2.30
N VAL A 58 -6.88 0.58 -3.13
CA VAL A 58 -5.54 0.95 -2.64
C VAL A 58 -5.12 2.32 -3.15
N THR A 59 -4.92 3.27 -2.24
CA THR A 59 -4.42 4.61 -2.54
C THR A 59 -2.90 4.64 -2.52
N CYS A 60 -2.27 5.00 -3.62
CA CYS A 60 -0.83 5.25 -3.64
C CYS A 60 -0.51 6.55 -2.89
N VAL A 61 0.36 6.50 -1.89
CA VAL A 61 0.80 7.65 -1.09
C VAL A 61 2.26 7.96 -1.40
N PRO A 62 2.56 9.12 -2.01
CA PRO A 62 3.94 9.52 -2.27
C PRO A 62 4.64 9.89 -0.95
N LEU A 63 5.85 9.38 -0.77
CA LEU A 63 6.68 9.72 0.40
C LEU A 63 7.36 11.09 0.30
N GLY A 64 7.26 11.73 -0.87
CA GLY A 64 8.02 12.93 -1.19
C GLY A 64 9.47 12.63 -1.56
N PRO A 65 10.27 13.67 -1.87
CA PRO A 65 11.67 13.49 -2.20
C PRO A 65 12.42 12.86 -1.01
N ARG A 66 13.33 11.93 -1.29
CA ARG A 66 14.27 11.41 -0.28
C ARG A 66 14.92 12.59 0.42
N ALA A 67 14.79 12.65 1.74
CA ALA A 67 15.49 13.66 2.53
C ALA A 67 16.98 13.57 2.20
N ARG A 68 17.57 14.69 1.74
CA ARG A 68 19.02 14.75 1.51
C ARG A 68 19.68 14.56 2.86
N GLY A 69 20.25 13.37 3.08
CA GLY A 69 21.14 13.08 4.20
C GLY A 69 22.49 13.77 4.04
#